data_AF-A0A151WGG1-F1
#
_entry.id   AF-A0A151WGG1-F1
#
_cell.length_a   1.000
_cell.length_b   1.000
_cell.length_c   1.000
_cell.angle_alpha   90.00
_cell.angle_beta   90.00
_cell.angle_gamma   90.00
#
_symmetry.space_group_name_H-M   'P 1'
#
loop_
_entity.id
_entity.type
_entity.pdbx_description
1 polymer ?
#
loop_
_entity_poly.entity_id
_entity_poly.type
_entity_poly.pdbx_seq_one_letter_code
_entity_poly.pdbx_strand_id
1 'polypeptide(L)' 'MDKLSTPDEREEDLLDLAPFLKENSRLGCQIILKKELDGIELELPKATRNFYVDGHTPTSH' A
#
# COMPACT_ATOMS: atom_id res chain seq x y z
N MET A 1 11.55 2.23 -9.43
CA MET A 1 11.23 1.93 -8.01
C MET A 1 12.28 2.50 -7.07
N ASP A 2 13.36 3.06 -7.61
CA ASP A 2 14.59 3.43 -6.90
C ASP A 2 14.49 4.66 -5.98
N LYS A 3 13.32 5.31 -5.98
CA LYS A 3 13.04 6.47 -5.12
C LYS A 3 12.33 6.09 -3.80
N LEU A 4 11.76 4.90 -3.71
CA LEU A 4 11.13 4.41 -2.48
C LEU A 4 12.15 3.61 -1.67
N SER A 5 12.06 3.67 -0.35
CA SER A 5 12.82 2.78 0.52
C SER A 5 12.48 1.33 0.21
N THR A 6 13.36 0.38 0.49
CA THR A 6 12.99 -1.04 0.45
C THR A 6 11.88 -1.32 1.47
N PRO A 7 10.93 -2.23 1.16
CA PRO A 7 10.02 -2.72 2.17
C PRO A 7 10.81 -3.40 3.30
N ASP A 8 10.23 -3.40 4.50
CA ASP A 8 10.73 -4.23 5.59
C ASP A 8 10.03 -5.60 5.58
N GLU A 9 10.59 -6.57 6.31
CA GLU A 9 10.08 -7.95 6.37
C GLU A 9 8.59 -8.00 6.78
N ARG A 10 8.19 -7.13 7.70
CA ARG A 10 6.81 -7.05 8.18
C ARG A 10 5.86 -6.52 7.10
N GLU A 11 6.31 -5.56 6.31
CA GLU A 11 5.57 -5.06 5.16
C GLU A 11 5.38 -6.16 4.11
N GLU A 12 6.43 -6.93 3.80
CA GLU A 12 6.37 -8.07 2.88
C GLU A 12 5.36 -9.12 3.34
N ASP A 13 5.42 -9.53 4.61
CA ASP A 13 4.47 -10.49 5.21
C ASP A 13 3.00 -10.03 5.08
N LEU A 14 2.76 -8.73 5.22
CA LEU A 14 1.41 -8.16 5.10
C LEU A 14 0.96 -8.04 3.64
N LEU A 15 1.89 -7.80 2.73
CA LEU A 15 1.64 -7.74 1.29
C LEU A 15 1.32 -9.13 0.71
N ASP A 16 1.89 -10.20 1.26
CA ASP A 16 1.55 -11.58 0.89
C ASP A 16 0.07 -11.92 1.09
N LEU A 17 -0.60 -11.22 2.02
CA LEU A 17 -2.02 -11.37 2.27
C LEU A 17 -2.91 -10.52 1.34
N ALA A 18 -2.32 -9.66 0.51
CA ALA A 18 -3.04 -8.73 -0.34
C ALA A 18 -3.49 -9.39 -1.66
N PRO A 19 -4.78 -9.24 -2.04
CA PRO A 19 -5.21 -9.69 -3.36
C PRO A 19 -4.59 -8.80 -4.44
N PHE A 20 -4.27 -9.39 -5.60
CA PHE A 20 -3.71 -8.69 -6.76
C PHE A 20 -2.35 -8.01 -6.50
N LEU A 21 -1.53 -8.57 -5.60
CA LEU A 21 -0.16 -8.11 -5.35
C LEU A 21 0.66 -8.12 -6.66
N LYS A 22 1.34 -6.99 -6.94
CA LYS A 22 2.34 -6.85 -8.01
C LYS A 22 3.72 -6.70 -7.38
N GLU A 23 4.79 -6.99 -8.11
CA GLU A 23 6.19 -6.84 -7.64
C GLU A 23 6.52 -5.45 -7.11
N ASN A 24 5.83 -4.42 -7.61
CA ASN A 24 6.01 -3.03 -7.24
C ASN A 24 4.96 -2.52 -6.22
N SER A 25 4.16 -3.42 -5.65
CA SER A 25 3.14 -3.08 -4.66
C SER A 25 3.76 -2.75 -3.31
N ARG A 26 3.20 -1.77 -2.61
CA ARG A 26 3.66 -1.29 -1.30
C ARG A 26 2.47 -0.91 -0.43
N LEU A 27 2.67 -0.96 0.88
CA LEU A 27 1.68 -0.45 1.83
C LEU A 27 1.75 1.08 1.83
N GLY A 28 0.66 1.72 1.41
CA GLY A 28 0.61 3.19 1.31
C GLY A 28 0.95 3.91 2.63
N CYS A 29 0.66 3.30 3.78
CA CYS A 29 1.01 3.86 5.09
C CYS A 29 2.50 3.81 5.44
N GLN A 30 3.29 2.98 4.77
CA GLN A 30 4.75 2.86 4.96
C GLN A 30 5.54 3.82 4.06
N ILE A 31 4.89 4.40 3.04
CA ILE A 31 5.52 5.36 2.14
C ILE A 31 5.45 6.76 2.75
N ILE A 32 6.59 7.23 3.27
CA ILE A 32 6.73 8.60 3.74
C ILE A 32 6.99 9.53 2.56
N LEU A 33 6.07 10.48 2.32
CA LEU A 33 6.19 11.44 1.24
C LEU A 33 7.37 12.39 1.45
N LYS A 34 8.17 12.57 0.39
CA LYS A 34 9.36 13.44 0.35
C LYS A 34 9.34 14.24 -0.95
N LYS A 35 10.08 15.35 -0.98
CA LYS A 35 10.17 16.22 -2.19
C LYS A 35 10.68 15.49 -3.44
N GLU A 36 11.50 14.46 -3.27
CA GLU A 36 12.00 13.61 -4.37
C GLU A 36 10.92 12.76 -5.07
N LEU A 37 9.76 12.60 -4.40
CA LEU A 37 8.57 11.91 -4.88
C LEU A 37 7.55 12.86 -5.52
N ASP A 38 7.88 14.14 -5.69
CA ASP A 38 7.00 15.07 -6.41
C ASP A 38 6.75 14.57 -7.84
N GLY A 39 5.48 14.57 -8.24
CA GLY A 39 5.02 13.99 -9.51
C GLY A 39 4.97 12.45 -9.55
N ILE A 40 5.03 11.75 -8.41
CA ILE A 40 4.84 10.30 -8.38
C ILE A 40 3.41 9.91 -8.77
N GLU A 41 3.28 8.96 -9.68
CA GLU A 41 2.01 8.33 -10.05
C GLU A 41 1.93 6.95 -9.39
N LEU A 42 0.78 6.65 -8.77
CA LEU A 42 0.52 5.39 -8.09
C LEU A 42 -0.80 4.80 -8.59
N GLU A 43 -0.83 3.49 -8.79
CA GLU A 43 -2.03 2.75 -9.16
C GLU A 43 -2.57 2.03 -7.92
N LEU A 44 -3.85 2.25 -7.58
CA LEU A 44 -4.52 1.49 -6.54
C LEU A 44 -4.99 0.14 -7.11
N PRO A 45 -4.77 -0.99 -6.42
CA PRO A 45 -5.23 -2.28 -6.90
C PRO A 45 -6.76 -2.37 -6.86
N LYS A 46 -7.33 -3.24 -7.69
CA LYS A 46 -8.79 -3.37 -7.90
C LYS A 46 -9.59 -3.71 -6.65
N ALA A 47 -8.96 -4.34 -5.66
CA ALA A 47 -9.53 -4.59 -4.35
C ALA A 47 -8.41 -4.53 -3.31
N THR A 48 -8.75 -4.11 -2.10
CA THR A 48 -7.82 -4.02 -0.97
C THR A 48 -8.57 -4.46 0.29
N ARG A 49 -7.85 -5.12 1.21
CA ARG A 49 -8.45 -5.73 2.41
C ARG A 49 -9.10 -4.71 3.36
N ASN A 50 -8.55 -3.49 3.43
CA ASN A 50 -8.87 -2.50 4.46
C ASN A 50 -9.31 -1.13 3.92
N PHE A 51 -9.60 -0.99 2.62
CA PHE A 51 -9.97 0.31 2.05
C PHE A 51 -11.49 0.46 2.04
N TYR A 52 -12.01 1.09 3.09
CA TYR A 52 -13.39 1.52 3.19
C TYR A 52 -13.47 2.96 2.69
N VAL A 53 -13.96 3.15 1.46
CA VAL A 53 -14.04 4.50 0.85
C VAL A 53 -15.29 5.27 1.29
N ASP A 54 -16.29 4.59 1.87
CA ASP A 54 -17.63 5.14 2.09
C ASP A 54 -18.08 5.15 3.56
N GLY A 55 -17.24 5.65 4.48
CA GLY A 55 -17.65 5.85 5.88
C GLY A 55 -18.14 4.59 6.62
N HIS A 56 -17.82 3.41 6.08
CA HIS A 56 -18.26 2.13 6.64
C HIS A 56 -17.37 1.77 7.83
N THR A 57 -17.95 1.76 9.02
CA THR A 57 -17.31 1.24 10.23
C THR A 57 -17.39 -0.28 10.18
N PRO A 58 -16.27 -1.01 10.00
CA PRO A 58 -16.31 -2.47 10.05
C PRO A 58 -16.68 -2.92 11.48
N THR A 59 -17.66 -3.81 11.59
CA THR A 59 -17.93 -4.51 12.85
C THR A 59 -16.72 -5.36 13.23
N SER A 60 -16.25 -5.22 14.47
CA SER A 60 -15.19 -6.06 15.02
C SER A 60 -15.56 -7.52 14.84
N HIS A 61 -14.62 -8.30 14.30
CA HIS A 61 -14.68 -9.75 14.39
C HIS A 61 -14.42 -10.17 15.84
#